data_AF-A0A4Y9KXA9-F1
#
_entry.id   AF-A0A4Y9KXA9-F1
#
_cell.length_a   1.000
_cell.length_b   1.000
_cell.length_c   1.000
_cell.angle_alpha   90.00
_cell.angle_beta   90.00
_cell.angle_gamma   90.00
#
_symmetry.space_group_name_H-M   'P 1'
#
loop_
_entity.id
_entity.type
_entity.pdbx_description
1 polymer ?
#
loop_
_entity_poly.entity_id
_entity_poly.type
_entity_poly.pdbx_seq_one_letter_code
_entity_poly.pdbx_strand_id
1 'polypeptide(L)'
;MIVIKAIVTTTAGMVRLYIYDGTNTRLWREVPVSAITPSASVAAFASYLNLALEPLILPSGYSLRASTHNAETFNIVATGGDS
;
A
#
# COMPACT_ATOMS: atom_id res chain seq x y z
N MET A 1 -5.85 -3.66 8.93
CA MET A 1 -5.54 -2.37 8.27
C MET A 1 -4.35 -2.56 7.34
N ILE A 2 -4.22 -1.73 6.30
CA ILE A 2 -3.01 -1.64 5.49
C ILE A 2 -2.40 -0.26 5.70
N VAL A 3 -1.12 -0.21 6.03
CA VAL A 3 -0.36 1.02 6.23
C VAL A 3 0.69 1.13 5.13
N ILE A 4 0.65 2.21 4.37
CA ILE A 4 1.62 2.52 3.32
C ILE A 4 2.38 3.75 3.79
N LYS A 5 3.67 3.60 4.07
CA LYS A 5 4.51 4.70 4.56
C LYS A 5 5.74 4.86 3.68
N ALA A 6 5.99 6.07 3.19
CA ALA A 6 7.22 6.38 2.50
C ALA A 6 8.37 6.51 3.49
N ILE A 7 9.55 6.03 3.09
CA ILE A 7 10.79 6.16 3.88
C ILE A 7 11.66 7.31 3.37
N VAL A 8 11.40 7.77 2.14
CA VAL A 8 12.16 8.80 1.44
C VAL A 8 11.22 9.89 0.94
N THR A 9 11.76 10.92 0.30
CA THR A 9 10.98 11.93 -0.44
C THR A 9 10.05 11.26 -1.44
N THR A 10 8.75 11.56 -1.38
CA THR A 10 7.80 11.11 -2.38
C THR A 10 7.58 12.16 -3.45
N THR A 11 7.29 11.70 -4.65
CA THR A 11 6.89 12.46 -5.82
C THR A 11 5.44 12.12 -6.15
N ALA A 12 4.77 12.98 -6.92
CA ALA A 12 3.39 12.74 -7.29
C ALA A 12 3.32 11.46 -8.13
N GLY A 13 2.53 10.49 -7.65
CA GLY A 13 2.50 9.16 -8.24
C GLY A 13 1.39 8.31 -7.66
N MET A 14 1.50 7.00 -7.83
CA MET A 14 0.51 6.03 -7.34
C MET A 14 1.21 4.78 -6.80
N VAL A 15 0.68 4.26 -5.70
CA VAL A 15 0.98 2.92 -5.20
C VAL A 15 -0.19 2.03 -5.58
N ARG A 16 0.10 0.97 -6.34
CA ARG A 16 -0.89 0.02 -6.82
C ARG A 16 -0.82 -1.26 -6.01
N LEU A 17 -1.96 -1.66 -5.47
CA LEU A 17 -2.13 -2.89 -4.73
C LEU A 17 -2.83 -3.89 -5.64
N TYR A 18 -2.25 -5.08 -5.72
CA TYR A 18 -2.70 -6.18 -6.55
C TYR A 18 -2.99 -7.39 -5.69
N ILE A 19 -4.04 -8.11 -6.04
CA ILE A 19 -4.32 -9.42 -5.47
C ILE A 19 -3.84 -10.46 -6.47
N TYR A 20 -2.93 -11.32 -6.02
CA TYR A 20 -2.53 -12.51 -6.73
C TYR A 20 -3.35 -13.69 -6.24
N ASP A 21 -4.02 -14.39 -7.13
CA ASP A 21 -4.91 -15.53 -6.80
C ASP A 21 -4.17 -16.89 -6.82
N GLY A 22 -2.86 -16.87 -7.06
CA GLY A 22 -2.08 -18.08 -7.35
C GLY A 22 -1.89 -18.32 -8.85
N THR A 23 -2.74 -17.73 -9.71
CA THR A 23 -2.59 -17.81 -11.18
C THR A 23 -2.56 -16.43 -11.80
N ASN A 24 -3.52 -15.57 -11.44
CA ASN A 24 -3.69 -14.24 -12.03
C ASN A 24 -3.37 -13.15 -11.02
N THR A 25 -2.80 -12.04 -11.51
CA THR A 25 -2.63 -10.82 -10.73
C THR A 25 -3.69 -9.82 -11.17
N ARG A 26 -4.55 -9.39 -10.26
CA ARG A 26 -5.60 -8.39 -10.54
C ARG A 26 -5.35 -7.12 -9.74
N LEU A 27 -5.53 -5.97 -10.39
CA LEU A 27 -5.49 -4.68 -9.70
C LEU A 27 -6.66 -4.61 -8.72
N TRP A 28 -6.36 -4.35 -7.46
CA TRP A 28 -7.37 -4.22 -6.42
C TRP A 28 -7.62 -2.76 -6.06
N ARG A 29 -6.54 -2.00 -5.84
CA ARG A 29 -6.65 -0.59 -5.46
C ARG A 29 -5.45 0.21 -5.92
N GLU A 30 -5.70 1.46 -6.27
CA GLU A 30 -4.68 2.47 -6.49
C GLU A 30 -4.75 3.50 -5.37
N VAL A 31 -3.63 3.77 -4.73
CA VAL A 31 -3.48 4.77 -3.67
C VAL A 31 -2.68 5.93 -4.25
N PRO A 32 -3.28 7.13 -4.40
CA PRO A 32 -2.55 8.28 -4.88
C PRO A 32 -1.49 8.69 -3.86
N VAL A 33 -0.27 8.91 -4.33
CA VAL A 33 0.86 9.40 -3.54
C VAL A 33 1.07 10.87 -3.85
N SER A 34 1.02 11.71 -2.82
CA SER A 34 1.37 13.12 -2.93
C SER A 34 2.88 13.30 -2.85
N ALA A 35 3.41 14.29 -3.57
CA ALA A 35 4.81 14.65 -3.45
C ALA A 35 5.07 15.28 -2.06
N ILE A 36 5.93 14.66 -1.26
CA ILE A 36 6.28 15.13 0.09
C ILE A 36 7.79 15.03 0.26
N THR A 37 8.41 16.16 0.59
CA THR A 37 9.80 16.22 1.01
C THR A 37 9.84 16.22 2.55
N PRO A 38 10.06 15.06 3.20
CA PRO A 38 10.08 14.99 4.66
C PRO A 38 11.23 15.82 5.24
N SER A 39 10.98 16.40 6.42
CA SER A 39 11.97 17.16 7.20
C SER A 39 11.75 16.86 8.69
N ALA A 40 12.58 17.42 9.58
CA ALA A 40 12.42 17.22 11.02
C ALA A 40 11.01 17.60 11.54
N SER A 41 10.31 18.50 10.86
CA SER A 41 8.96 18.94 11.20
C SER A 41 7.87 18.44 10.25
N VAL A 42 8.26 17.90 9.08
CA VAL A 42 7.31 17.42 8.05
C VAL A 42 7.39 15.90 7.99
N ALA A 43 6.31 15.25 8.41
CA ALA A 43 6.19 13.80 8.34
C ALA A 43 6.23 13.31 6.88
N ALA A 44 6.85 12.14 6.67
CA ALA A 44 6.80 11.45 5.38
C ALA A 44 5.38 11.01 5.02
N PHE A 45 5.13 10.78 3.73
CA PHE A 45 3.84 10.30 3.24
C PHE A 45 3.40 9.03 3.98
N ALA A 46 2.16 9.04 4.46
CA ALA A 46 1.52 7.89 5.06
C ALA A 46 0.06 7.81 4.59
N SER A 47 -0.37 6.62 4.18
CA SER A 47 -1.76 6.32 3.83
C SER A 47 -2.22 5.09 4.61
N TYR A 48 -3.44 5.16 5.13
CA TYR A 48 -4.02 4.14 5.99
C TYR A 48 -5.30 3.63 5.35
N LEU A 49 -5.30 2.35 4.98
CA LEU A 49 -6.44 1.67 4.44
C LEU A 49 -7.13 0.86 5.55
N ASN A 50 -8.35 1.26 5.89
CA ASN A 50 -9.11 0.60 6.94
C ASN A 50 -9.87 -0.61 6.38
N LEU A 51 -9.29 -1.80 6.56
CA LEU A 51 -9.91 -3.07 6.15
C LEU A 51 -11.12 -3.47 7.00
N ALA A 52 -11.45 -2.74 8.08
CA ALA A 52 -12.71 -2.97 8.80
C ALA A 52 -13.92 -2.41 8.04
N LEU A 53 -13.71 -1.37 7.24
CA LEU A 53 -14.75 -0.76 6.39
C LEU A 53 -14.82 -1.46 5.03
N GLU A 54 -13.69 -1.93 4.53
CA GLU A 54 -13.58 -2.72 3.29
C GLU A 54 -12.77 -3.98 3.54
N PRO A 55 -13.41 -5.08 3.98
CA PRO A 55 -12.72 -6.32 4.30
C PRO A 55 -12.08 -6.91 3.04
N LEU A 56 -10.76 -7.08 3.12
CA LEU A 56 -9.99 -7.81 2.12
C LEU A 56 -9.79 -9.24 2.62
N ILE A 57 -10.58 -10.17 2.10
CA ILE A 57 -10.45 -11.61 2.39
C ILE A 57 -9.55 -12.21 1.31
N LEU A 58 -8.41 -12.76 1.73
CA LEU A 58 -7.48 -13.48 0.87
C LEU A 58 -7.58 -14.97 1.19
N PRO A 59 -8.16 -15.79 0.31
CA PRO A 59 -8.14 -17.24 0.46
C PRO A 59 -6.70 -17.78 0.53
N SER A 60 -6.55 -19.00 1.04
CA SER A 60 -5.26 -19.68 1.09
C SER A 60 -4.62 -19.76 -0.31
N GLY A 61 -3.36 -19.33 -0.43
CA GLY A 61 -2.65 -19.25 -1.71
C GLY A 61 -2.76 -17.90 -2.41
N TYR A 62 -3.62 -17.01 -1.93
CA TYR A 62 -3.68 -15.63 -2.44
C TYR A 62 -2.60 -14.79 -1.76
N SER A 63 -2.11 -13.78 -2.47
CA SER A 63 -1.08 -12.87 -1.93
C SER A 63 -1.38 -11.44 -2.34
N LEU A 64 -1.28 -10.53 -1.38
CA LEU A 64 -1.30 -9.10 -1.65
C LEU A 64 0.08 -8.67 -2.15
N ARG A 65 0.14 -8.12 -3.36
CA ARG A 65 1.35 -7.57 -3.96
C ARG A 65 1.17 -6.06 -4.09
N ALA A 66 2.27 -5.33 -4.04
CA ALA A 66 2.26 -3.90 -4.25
C ALA A 66 3.33 -3.49 -5.26
N SER A 67 3.04 -2.46 -6.05
CA SER A 67 3.99 -1.86 -6.97
C SER A 67 3.87 -0.34 -6.90
N THR A 68 5.01 0.33 -7.01
CA THR A 68 5.10 1.79 -6.95
C THR A 68 5.25 2.32 -8.37
N HIS A 69 4.56 3.41 -8.68
CA HIS A 69 4.70 4.03 -9.99
C HIS A 69 6.09 4.63 -10.19
N ASN A 70 6.66 5.19 -9.12
CA ASN A 70 8.00 5.76 -9.09
C ASN A 70 8.94 4.84 -8.31
N ALA A 71 10.25 4.91 -8.60
CA ALA A 71 11.29 4.10 -7.97
C ALA A 71 11.65 4.59 -6.55
N GLU A 72 10.64 4.86 -5.74
CA GLU A 72 10.77 5.34 -4.36
C GLU A 72 10.52 4.20 -3.40
N THR A 73 11.15 4.23 -2.24
CA THR A 73 11.00 3.17 -1.25
C THR A 73 9.78 3.45 -0.37
N PHE A 74 8.89 2.45 -0.28
CA PHE A 74 7.73 2.46 0.61
C PHE A 74 7.74 1.22 1.48
N ASN A 75 7.38 1.39 2.74
CA ASN A 75 7.05 0.30 3.64
C ASN A 75 5.53 0.07 3.59
N ILE A 76 5.11 -1.13 3.20
CA ILE A 76 3.70 -1.50 3.06
C ILE A 76 3.43 -2.65 4.01
N VAL A 77 2.68 -2.37 5.07
CA VAL A 77 2.39 -3.32 6.14
C VAL A 77 0.89 -3.60 6.14
N ALA A 78 0.50 -4.84 5.87
CA ALA A 78 -0.87 -5.30 6.03
C ALA A 78 -1.00 -6.05 7.37
N THR A 79 -1.85 -5.55 8.25
CA THR A 79 -2.20 -6.20 9.51
C THR A 79 -3.61 -6.78 9.38
N GLY A 80 -3.70 -8.10 9.24
CA GLY A 80 -4.95 -8.86 9.30
C GLY A 80 -4.99 -9.65 10.60
N GLY A 81 -6.08 -9.51 11.36
CA GLY A 81 -6.38 -10.39 12.48
C GLY A 81 -7.17 -11.58 11.94
N ASP A 82 -6.64 -12.78 12.11
CA ASP A 82 -7.43 -14.00 12.05
C ASP A 82 -8.46 -13.90 13.20
N SER A 83 -9.74 -14.00 12.88
CA SER A 83 -10.82 -14.04 13.87
C SER A 83 -11.69 -15.25 13.61
#